data_AF-A0A2D9CEZ7-F1
#
_entry.id   AF-A0A2D9CEZ7-F1
#
_cell.length_a   1.000
_cell.length_b   1.000
_cell.length_c   1.000
_cell.angle_alpha   90.00
_cell.angle_beta   90.00
_cell.angle_gamma   90.00
#
_symmetry.space_group_name_H-M   'P 1'
#
loop_
_entity.id
_entity.type
_entity.pdbx_description
1 polymer ?
#
loop_
_entity_poly.entity_id
_entity_poly.type
_entity_poly.pdbx_seq_one_letter_code
_entity_poly.pdbx_strand_id
1 'polypeptide(L)' 'MTNVTIRYGLTNSVTRGFEQDVTVGDILADRSIRMALSAPEAVVAVSNGDTLSHDTAVSNYDSITLEPQASSKA' A
#
# COMPACT_ATOMS: atom_id res chain seq x y z
N MET A 1 -13.16 9.47 -6.94
CA MET A 1 -11.79 9.76 -6.46
C MET A 1 -11.73 10.06 -4.97
N THR A 2 -10.92 9.31 -4.22
CA THR A 2 -10.61 9.50 -2.78
C THR A 2 -9.10 9.67 -2.61
N ASN A 3 -8.67 10.64 -1.81
CA ASN A 3 -7.25 10.83 -1.51
C ASN A 3 -6.82 9.87 -0.42
N VAL A 4 -5.82 9.03 -0.72
CA VAL A 4 -5.30 8.04 0.22
C VAL A 4 -3.80 8.25 0.38
N THR A 5 -3.33 8.17 1.62
CA THR A 5 -1.90 8.27 1.95
C THR A 5 -1.30 6.88 2.05
N ILE A 6 -0.38 6.56 1.14
CA ILE A 6 0.39 5.33 1.16
C ILE A 6 1.72 5.62 1.86
N ARG A 7 2.07 4.83 2.87
CA ARG A 7 3.28 4.98 3.68
C ARG A 7 4.20 3.79 3.46
N TYR A 8 5.50 3.99 3.65
CA TYR A 8 6.49 2.92 3.79
C TYR A 8 7.50 3.32 4.86
N GLY A 9 7.60 2.51 5.92
CA GLY A 9 8.36 2.88 7.10
C GLY A 9 7.85 4.18 7.76
N LEU A 10 8.73 4.87 8.49
CA LEU A 10 8.36 6.03 9.31
C LEU A 10 8.34 7.37 8.56
N THR A 11 9.03 7.47 7.43
CA THR A 11 9.30 8.76 6.77
C THR A 11 8.79 8.86 5.33
N ASN A 12 8.62 7.73 4.64
CA ASN A 12 8.27 7.76 3.23
C ASN A 12 6.75 7.67 3.11
N SER A 13 6.15 8.68 2.50
CA SER A 13 4.71 8.67 2.24
C SER A 13 4.39 9.41 0.95
N VAL A 14 3.36 8.94 0.26
CA VAL A 14 2.79 9.61 -0.91
C VAL A 14 1.27 9.64 -0.77
N THR A 15 0.67 10.81 -0.99
CA THR A 15 -0.79 10.95 -1.02
C THR A 15 -1.22 11.11 -2.48
N ARG A 16 -2.17 10.30 -2.93
CA ARG A 16 -2.72 10.34 -4.29
C ARG A 16 -4.23 10.15 -4.27
N GLY A 17 -4.89 10.68 -5.30
CA GLY A 17 -6.29 10.38 -5.56
C GLY A 17 -6.40 9.03 -6.27
N PHE A 18 -7.25 8.14 -5.74
CA PHE A 18 -7.56 6.84 -6.33
C PHE A 18 -9.04 6.76 -6.68
N GLU A 19 -9.36 6.06 -7.78
CA GLU A 19 -10.74 5.74 -8.11
C GLU A 19 -11.28 4.62 -7.21
N GLN A 20 -12.61 4.45 -7.17
CA GLN A 20 -13.27 3.52 -6.24
C GLN A 20 -13.00 2.04 -6.53
N ASP A 21 -12.60 1.73 -7.76
CA ASP A 21 -12.28 0.38 -8.24
C ASP A 21 -10.80 0.01 -8.05
N VAL A 22 -9.94 0.95 -7.65
CA VAL A 22 -8.53 0.66 -7.40
C VAL A 22 -8.40 -0.21 -6.16
N THR A 23 -7.72 -1.33 -6.32
CA THR A 23 -7.49 -2.31 -5.27
C THR A 23 -6.12 -2.19 -4.64
N VAL A 24 -5.94 -2.82 -3.48
CA VAL A 24 -4.63 -2.95 -2.83
C VAL A 24 -3.64 -3.65 -3.76
N GLY A 25 -4.07 -4.67 -4.51
CA GLY A 25 -3.25 -5.37 -5.49
C GLY A 25 -2.70 -4.43 -6.57
N ASP A 26 -3.51 -3.48 -7.04
CA ASP A 26 -3.09 -2.47 -8.03
C ASP A 26 -2.00 -1.56 -7.47
N ILE A 27 -2.13 -1.12 -6.21
CA ILE A 27 -1.12 -0.30 -5.54
C ILE A 27 0.20 -1.06 -5.36
N LEU A 28 0.13 -2.33 -4.95
CA LEU A 28 1.32 -3.17 -4.77
C LEU A 28 2.02 -3.42 -6.12
N ALA A 29 1.26 -3.54 -7.21
CA ALA A 29 1.80 -3.66 -8.56
C ALA A 29 2.38 -2.33 -9.10
N ASP A 30 1.89 -1.18 -8.62
CA ASP A 30 2.29 0.15 -9.10
C ASP A 30 3.76 0.48 -8.77
N ARG A 31 4.60 0.41 -9.79
CA ARG A 31 6.03 0.75 -9.72
C ARG A 31 6.24 2.22 -9.34
N SER A 32 5.38 3.13 -9.77
CA SER A 32 5.52 4.56 -9.50
C SER A 32 5.32 4.88 -8.01
N ILE A 33 4.41 4.16 -7.34
CA ILE A 33 4.20 4.28 -5.90
C ILE A 33 5.39 3.69 -5.15
N ARG A 34 5.85 2.50 -5.53
CA ARG A 34 7.04 1.87 -4.92
C ARG A 34 8.29 2.74 -5.04
N MET A 35 8.53 3.31 -6.22
CA MET A 35 9.66 4.22 -6.46
C MET A 35 9.55 5.51 -5.64
N ALA A 36 8.36 6.11 -5.56
CA ALA A 36 8.13 7.30 -4.73
C ALA A 36 8.37 7.03 -3.24
N LEU A 37 8.10 5.81 -2.79
CA LEU A 37 8.28 5.38 -1.40
C LEU A 37 9.65 4.77 -1.11
N SER A 38 10.49 4.56 -2.13
CA SER A 38 11.71 3.73 -2.04
C SER A 38 11.44 2.36 -1.39
N ALA A 39 10.28 1.78 -1.68
CA ALA A 39 9.85 0.49 -1.13
C ALA A 39 10.39 -0.68 -2.00
N PRO A 40 10.75 -1.83 -1.39
CA PRO A 40 11.19 -3.02 -2.11
C PRO A 40 10.02 -3.68 -2.86
N GLU A 41 10.32 -4.69 -3.69
CA GLU A 41 9.26 -5.42 -4.41
C GLU A 41 8.38 -6.27 -3.50
N ALA A 42 8.99 -6.91 -2.50
CA ALA A 42 8.29 -7.77 -1.56
C ALA A 42 7.75 -6.95 -0.38
N VAL A 43 6.57 -6.35 -0.57
CA VAL A 43 5.83 -5.65 0.48
C VAL A 43 4.39 -6.12 0.56
N VAL A 44 3.81 -6.00 1.75
CA VAL A 44 2.39 -6.21 2.02
C VAL A 44 1.76 -4.89 2.45
N ALA A 45 0.47 -4.73 2.18
CA ALA A 45 -0.30 -3.60 2.66
C ALA A 45 -0.93 -3.92 4.02
N VAL A 46 -0.82 -3.00 4.97
CA VAL A 46 -1.30 -3.13 6.35
C VAL A 46 -2.12 -1.89 6.72
N SER A 47 -3.23 -2.10 7.42
CA SER A 47 -4.00 -1.01 8.05
C SER A 47 -4.48 -1.47 9.43
N ASN A 48 -4.31 -0.63 10.45
CA ASN A 48 -4.67 -0.93 11.85
C ASN A 48 -4.10 -2.25 12.40
N GLY A 49 -2.95 -2.71 11.88
CA GLY A 49 -2.30 -3.96 12.28
C GLY A 49 -2.72 -5.18 11.47
N ASP A 50 -3.72 -5.07 10.60
CA ASP A 50 -4.19 -6.17 9.76
C ASP A 50 -3.59 -6.08 8.35
N THR A 51 -3.12 -7.22 7.84
CA THR A 51 -2.71 -7.33 6.43
C THR A 51 -3.93 -7.29 5.53
N LEU A 52 -3.92 -6.40 4.55
CA LEU A 52 -5.01 -6.22 3.60
C LEU A 52 -4.92 -7.24 2.47
N SER A 53 -6.07 -7.78 2.08
CA SER A 53 -6.19 -8.61 0.88
C SER A 53 -6.00 -7.78 -0.39
N HIS A 54 -5.53 -8.43 -1.46
CA HIS A 54 -5.26 -7.77 -2.74
C HIS A 54 -6.52 -7.23 -3.43
N ASP A 55 -7.68 -7.84 -3.20
CA ASP A 55 -8.98 -7.47 -3.78
C ASP A 55 -9.69 -6.34 -3.02
N THR A 56 -9.15 -5.92 -1.87
CA THR A 56 -9.74 -4.85 -1.09
C THR A 56 -9.61 -3.51 -1.81
N ALA A 57 -10.71 -2.75 -1.89
CA ALA A 57 -10.72 -1.40 -2.44
C ALA A 57 -9.93 -0.42 -1.55
N VAL A 58 -9.05 0.36 -2.18
CA VAL A 58 -8.18 1.35 -1.51
C VAL A 58 -8.99 2.52 -0.95
N SER A 59 -10.09 2.87 -1.61
CA SER A 59 -10.96 3.98 -1.22
C SER A 59 -11.61 3.81 0.16
N ASN A 60 -11.51 2.62 0.76
CA ASN A 60 -11.99 2.33 2.10
C ASN A 60 -11.04 2.84 3.21
N TYR A 61 -9.87 3.37 2.84
CA TYR A 61 -8.83 3.77 3.78
C TYR A 61 -8.40 5.21 3.54
N ASP A 62 -8.21 5.98 4.62
CA ASP A 62 -7.51 7.26 4.54
C ASP A 62 -5.99 7.07 4.43
N SER A 63 -5.48 5.98 4.99
CA SER A 63 -4.07 5.61 4.90
C SER A 63 -3.83 4.10 4.91
N ILE A 64 -2.82 3.68 4.17
CA ILE A 64 -2.32 2.31 4.08
C ILE A 64 -0.81 2.35 4.29
N THR A 65 -0.29 1.42 5.09
CA THR A 65 1.17 1.26 5.28
C THR A 65 1.64 0.05 4.48
N LEU A 66 2.70 0.22 3.71
CA LEU A 66 3.43 -0.87 3.09
C LEU A 66 4.53 -1.31 4.07
N GLU A 67 4.60 -2.61 4.31
CA GLU A 67 5.62 -3.23 5.15
C GLU A 67 6.36 -4.32 4.37
N PRO A 68 7.67 -4.53 4.61
CA PRO A 68 8.37 -5.65 4.01
C PRO A 68 7.65 -6.94 4.34
N GLN A 69 7.37 -7.77 3.32
CA GLN A 69 6.83 -9.09 3.58
C GLN A 69 7.87 -9.85 4.39
N ALA A 70 7.56 -10.18 5.64
CA ALA A 70 8.41 -11.05 6.43
C ALA A 70 8.57 -12.35 5.64
N SER A 71 9.79 -12.65 5.22
CA SER A 71 10.10 -13.98 4.68
C SER A 71 9.90 -14.96 5.82
N SER A 72 8.72 -15.59 5.86
CA SER A 72 8.53 -16.78 6.67
C SER A 72 9.49 -17.81 6.11
N LYS A 73 10.65 -17.99 6.75
CA LYS A 73 11.46 -19.19 6.55
C LYS A 73 10.61 -20.35 7.09
N ALA A 74 9.77 -20.91 6.22
CA ALA A 74 9.20 -22.23 6.41
C ALA A 74 10.26 -23.29 6.10
#